data_AF-A0A4Y2VM90-F1
#
_entry.id   AF-A0A4Y2VM90-F1
#
_cell.length_a   1.000
_cell.length_b   1.000
_cell.length_c   1.000
_cell.angle_alpha   90.00
_cell.angle_beta   90.00
_cell.angle_gamma   90.00
#
_symmetry.space_group_name_H-M   'P 1'
#
loop_
_entity.id
_entity.type
_entity.pdbx_description
1 polymer ?
#
loop_
_entity_poly.entity_id
_entity_poly.type
_entity_poly.pdbx_seq_one_letter_code
_entity_poly.pdbx_strand_id
1 'polypeptide(L)'
;MYHSKTVNKKALMVSYLVSYRIAQAGEAHTVAEKIINPCVKDIECMFDEKAAKVIDTIPLSNDTISLRIGDLAENVKATLISCIKSTRFPLQIDESTDVAGLAILMVIVRYPYLDSFHKDLLLCKPLPTITTSTEIFKLLDEFFAENSILWVNCVVV
;
A
#
# COMPACT_ATOMS: atom_id res chain seq x y z
N MET A 1 25.86 -0.60 -24.72
CA MET A 1 24.79 -1.40 -24.08
C MET A 1 24.56 -1.12 -22.59
N TYR A 2 25.55 -0.69 -21.79
CA TYR A 2 25.34 -0.41 -20.36
C TYR A 2 24.43 0.79 -20.05
N HIS A 3 24.47 1.85 -20.86
CA HIS A 3 23.70 3.09 -20.65
C HIS A 3 22.17 2.90 -20.71
N SER A 4 21.68 1.99 -21.56
CA SER A 4 20.24 1.71 -21.71
C SER A 4 19.65 0.97 -20.50
N LYS A 5 20.42 0.04 -19.89
CA LYS A 5 19.98 -0.68 -18.68
C LYS A 5 19.88 0.24 -17.45
N THR A 6 20.77 1.22 -17.32
CA THR A 6 20.73 2.19 -16.21
C THR A 6 19.62 3.23 -16.37
N VAL A 7 19.33 3.67 -17.60
CA VAL A 7 18.19 4.57 -17.88
C VAL A 7 16.86 3.90 -17.51
N ASN A 8 16.67 2.63 -17.89
CA ASN A 8 15.46 1.87 -17.57
C ASN A 8 15.24 1.72 -16.04
N LYS A 9 16.31 1.46 -15.26
CA LYS A 9 16.22 1.40 -13.79
C LYS A 9 15.81 2.73 -13.15
N LYS A 10 16.33 3.86 -13.65
CA LYS A 10 15.97 5.19 -13.14
C LYS A 10 14.52 5.54 -13.47
N ALA A 11 14.07 5.27 -14.70
CA ALA A 11 12.68 5.48 -15.11
C ALA A 11 11.70 4.64 -14.26
N LEU A 12 12.06 3.37 -14.01
CA LEU A 12 11.33 2.49 -13.10
C LEU A 12 11.24 3.09 -11.69
N MET A 13 12.37 3.53 -11.12
CA MET A 13 12.40 4.15 -9.79
C MET A 13 11.52 5.40 -9.72
N VAL A 14 11.59 6.28 -10.72
CA VAL A 14 10.77 7.50 -10.77
C VAL A 14 9.28 7.16 -10.77
N SER A 15 8.85 6.17 -11.56
CA SER A 15 7.43 5.81 -11.59
C SER A 15 6.96 5.17 -10.25
N TYR A 16 7.80 4.43 -9.52
CA TYR A 16 7.47 4.01 -8.14
C TYR A 16 7.36 5.20 -7.18
N LEU A 17 8.22 6.21 -7.30
CA LEU A 17 8.13 7.42 -6.49
C LEU A 17 6.85 8.22 -6.78
N VAL A 18 6.42 8.26 -8.04
CA VAL A 18 5.14 8.89 -8.41
C VAL A 18 3.98 8.09 -7.82
N SER A 19 3.95 6.77 -7.98
CA SER A 19 2.95 5.88 -7.36
C SER A 19 2.87 6.07 -5.85
N TYR A 20 4.01 6.12 -5.17
CA TYR A 20 4.09 6.34 -3.74
C TYR A 20 3.46 7.68 -3.33
N ARG A 21 3.75 8.77 -4.06
CA ARG A 21 3.19 10.10 -3.78
C ARG A 21 1.68 10.14 -3.99
N ILE A 22 1.18 9.51 -5.05
CA ILE A 22 -0.27 9.40 -5.30
C ILE A 22 -0.95 8.67 -4.15
N ALA A 23 -0.42 7.50 -3.77
CA ALA A 23 -0.96 6.71 -2.67
C ALA A 23 -0.90 7.46 -1.33
N GLN A 24 0.21 8.14 -1.04
CA GLN A 24 0.39 8.94 0.18
C GLN A 24 -0.58 10.12 0.26
N ALA A 25 -0.95 10.72 -0.88
CA ALA A 25 -1.94 11.77 -0.97
C ALA A 25 -3.40 11.27 -0.87
N GLY A 26 -3.62 9.94 -0.91
CA GLY A 26 -4.96 9.35 -0.95
C GLY A 26 -5.67 9.55 -2.29
N GLU A 27 -4.91 9.82 -3.36
CA GLU A 27 -5.46 10.13 -4.68
C GLU A 27 -5.68 8.87 -5.53
N ALA A 28 -6.61 8.97 -6.48
CA ALA A 28 -6.83 7.89 -7.44
C ALA A 28 -5.63 7.74 -8.39
N HIS A 29 -5.27 6.50 -8.74
CA HIS A 29 -4.19 6.22 -9.70
C HIS A 29 -4.43 6.89 -11.08
N THR A 30 -5.68 7.21 -11.42
CA THR A 30 -6.07 7.93 -12.64
C THR A 30 -5.52 9.35 -12.75
N VAL A 31 -5.09 9.94 -11.62
CA VAL A 31 -4.40 11.24 -11.59
C VAL A 31 -3.09 11.19 -12.39
N ALA A 32 -2.47 10.02 -12.53
CA ALA A 32 -1.23 9.87 -13.29
C ALA A 32 -1.38 10.27 -14.76
N GLU A 33 -2.33 9.67 -15.50
CA GLU A 33 -2.55 10.06 -16.89
C GLU A 33 -3.30 11.38 -17.03
N LYS A 34 -4.22 11.68 -16.11
CA LYS A 34 -5.06 12.87 -16.21
C LYS A 34 -4.30 14.17 -15.96
N ILE A 35 -3.32 14.16 -15.05
CA ILE A 35 -2.65 15.38 -14.57
C ILE A 35 -1.14 15.23 -14.68
N ILE A 36 -0.55 14.19 -14.12
CA ILE A 36 0.91 14.10 -13.98
C ILE A 36 1.58 13.97 -15.35
N ASN A 37 1.07 13.10 -16.22
CA ASN A 37 1.65 12.86 -17.54
C ASN A 37 1.59 14.13 -18.44
N PRO A 38 0.46 14.86 -18.54
CA PRO A 38 0.43 16.18 -19.18
C PRO A 38 1.43 17.17 -18.57
N CYS A 39 1.52 17.28 -17.24
CA CYS A 39 2.48 18.20 -16.61
C CYS A 39 3.93 17.83 -16.93
N VAL A 40 4.26 16.53 -16.98
CA VAL A 40 5.58 16.04 -17.40
C VAL A 40 5.87 16.43 -18.85
N LYS A 41 4.87 16.35 -19.73
CA LYS A 41 4.98 16.78 -21.13
C LYS A 41 5.19 18.29 -21.27
N ASP A 42 4.52 19.09 -20.45
CA ASP A 42 4.67 20.54 -20.47
C ASP A 42 6.09 20.99 -20.06
N ILE A 43 6.70 20.32 -19.07
CA ILE A 43 8.08 20.65 -18.63
C ILE A 43 9.15 20.17 -19.61
N GLU A 44 8.87 19.18 -20.47
CA GLU A 44 9.82 18.70 -21.47
C GLU A 44 10.27 19.81 -22.42
N CYS A 45 9.46 20.86 -22.64
CA CYS A 45 9.84 22.00 -23.46
C CYS A 45 11.06 22.79 -22.95
N MET A 46 11.41 22.62 -21.67
CA MET A 46 12.58 23.24 -21.06
C MET A 46 13.89 22.47 -21.32
N PHE A 47 13.80 21.26 -21.89
CA PHE A 47 14.94 20.35 -22.07
C PHE A 47 15.24 20.10 -23.55
N ASP A 48 16.43 19.57 -23.83
CA ASP A 48 16.78 19.11 -25.18
C ASP A 48 16.01 17.83 -25.56
N GLU A 49 15.96 17.53 -26.86
CA GLU A 49 15.22 16.37 -27.40
C GLU A 49 15.73 15.03 -26.81
N LYS A 50 17.01 14.97 -26.44
CA LYS A 50 17.61 13.75 -25.88
C LYS A 50 17.13 13.51 -24.45
N ALA A 51 17.05 14.56 -23.64
CA ALA A 51 16.51 14.51 -22.29
C ALA A 51 15.00 14.23 -22.29
N ALA A 52 14.24 14.87 -23.18
CA ALA A 52 12.81 14.61 -23.35
C ALA A 52 12.53 13.13 -23.66
N LYS A 53 13.26 12.53 -24.60
CA LYS A 53 13.16 11.09 -24.91
C LYS A 53 13.47 10.18 -23.73
N VAL A 54 14.27 10.62 -22.75
CA VAL A 54 14.54 9.85 -21.53
C VAL A 54 13.37 9.96 -20.55
N ILE A 55 12.78 11.15 -20.40
CA ILE A 55 11.59 11.39 -19.57
C ILE A 55 10.42 10.54 -20.07
N ASP A 56 10.25 10.44 -21.39
CA ASP A 56 9.25 9.60 -22.06
C ASP A 56 9.31 8.12 -21.70
N THR A 57 10.46 7.64 -21.21
CA THR A 57 10.60 6.24 -20.81
C THR A 57 9.99 5.94 -19.44
N ILE A 58 9.55 6.94 -18.69
CA ILE A 58 8.93 6.77 -17.37
C ILE A 58 7.50 6.24 -17.58
N PRO A 59 7.18 5.03 -17.10
CA PRO A 59 5.87 4.45 -17.34
C PRO A 59 4.86 5.01 -16.32
N LEU A 60 4.04 5.97 -16.76
CA LEU A 60 3.06 6.67 -15.92
C LEU A 60 1.60 6.33 -16.28
N SER A 61 1.37 5.23 -17.02
CA SER A 61 0.00 4.81 -17.33
C SER A 61 -0.78 4.47 -16.07
N ASN A 62 -2.10 4.63 -16.11
CA ASN A 62 -2.99 4.36 -14.97
C ASN A 62 -2.81 2.91 -14.48
N ASP A 63 -2.73 1.95 -15.40
CA ASP A 63 -2.47 0.54 -15.10
C ASP A 63 -1.12 0.34 -14.40
N THR A 64 -0.07 0.99 -14.91
CA THR A 64 1.27 0.88 -14.32
C THR A 64 1.29 1.43 -12.91
N ILE A 65 0.68 2.59 -12.70
CA ILE A 65 0.64 3.25 -11.39
C ILE A 65 -0.19 2.43 -10.40
N SER A 66 -1.33 1.90 -10.84
CA SER A 66 -2.18 1.02 -10.02
C SER A 66 -1.42 -0.22 -9.55
N LEU A 67 -0.74 -0.92 -10.47
CA LEU A 67 0.09 -2.09 -10.13
C LEU A 67 1.18 -1.75 -9.10
N ARG A 68 1.88 -0.64 -9.29
CA ARG A 68 2.95 -0.20 -8.37
C ARG A 68 2.45 0.23 -7.01
N ILE A 69 1.27 0.85 -6.95
CA ILE A 69 0.61 1.14 -5.66
C ILE A 69 0.31 -0.18 -4.95
N GLY A 70 -0.16 -1.21 -5.68
CA GLY A 70 -0.32 -2.56 -5.17
C GLY A 70 0.98 -3.16 -4.62
N ASP A 71 2.06 -3.11 -5.40
CA ASP A 71 3.39 -3.59 -4.97
C ASP A 71 3.88 -2.89 -3.70
N LEU A 72 3.71 -1.57 -3.63
CA LEU A 72 4.08 -0.77 -2.46
C LEU A 72 3.23 -1.16 -1.24
N ALA A 73 1.93 -1.36 -1.42
CA ALA A 73 1.03 -1.79 -0.36
C ALA A 73 1.39 -3.18 0.17
N GLU A 74 1.68 -4.14 -0.71
CA GLU A 74 2.12 -5.48 -0.30
C GLU A 74 3.48 -5.43 0.43
N ASN A 75 4.42 -4.58 -0.01
CA ASN A 75 5.69 -4.41 0.70
C ASN A 75 5.50 -3.81 2.12
N VAL A 76 4.62 -2.81 2.26
CA VAL A 76 4.27 -2.24 3.57
C VAL A 76 3.62 -3.30 4.47
N LYS A 77 2.66 -4.05 3.93
CA LYS A 77 1.98 -5.15 4.63
C LYS A 77 2.96 -6.25 5.09
N ALA A 78 3.87 -6.67 4.21
CA ALA A 78 4.89 -7.67 4.55
C ALA A 78 5.82 -7.18 5.66
N THR A 79 6.21 -5.90 5.62
CA THR A 79 7.01 -5.27 6.68
C THR A 79 6.26 -5.27 8.02
N LEU A 80 5.00 -4.85 8.00
CA LEU A 80 4.12 -4.88 9.18
C LEU A 80 4.02 -6.28 9.78
N ILE A 81 3.71 -7.29 8.95
CA ILE A 81 3.59 -8.69 9.36
C ILE A 81 4.90 -9.20 9.99
N SER A 82 6.05 -8.87 9.39
CA SER A 82 7.36 -9.25 9.92
C SER A 82 7.61 -8.67 11.33
N CYS A 83 7.17 -7.43 11.58
CA CYS A 83 7.31 -6.79 12.88
C CYS A 83 6.42 -7.45 13.94
N ILE A 84 5.15 -7.68 13.64
CA ILE A 84 4.20 -8.26 14.61
C ILE A 84 4.49 -9.75 14.89
N LYS A 85 5.13 -10.47 13.96
CA LYS A 85 5.61 -11.84 14.21
C LYS A 85 6.67 -11.94 15.30
N SER A 86 7.48 -10.91 15.47
CA SER A 86 8.62 -10.92 16.40
C SER A 86 8.37 -10.12 17.68
N THR A 87 7.19 -9.52 17.83
CA THR A 87 6.88 -8.61 18.93
C THR A 87 5.57 -8.98 19.61
N ARG A 88 5.34 -8.44 20.81
CA ARG A 88 4.02 -8.48 21.47
C ARG A 88 3.23 -7.27 21.02
N PHE A 89 2.01 -7.47 20.57
CA PHE A 89 1.19 -6.42 19.98
C PHE A 89 -0.26 -6.52 20.44
N PRO A 90 -0.92 -5.40 20.75
CA PRO A 90 -2.36 -5.38 20.91
C PRO A 90 -3.09 -5.13 19.60
N LEU A 91 -4.33 -5.60 19.53
CA LEU A 91 -5.26 -5.31 18.45
C LEU A 91 -6.36 -4.37 18.93
N GLN A 92 -6.70 -3.40 18.09
CA GLN A 92 -7.94 -2.65 18.19
C GLN A 92 -8.84 -3.11 17.04
N ILE A 93 -9.99 -3.64 17.40
CA ILE A 93 -10.99 -4.13 16.44
C ILE A 93 -12.16 -3.14 16.45
N ASP A 94 -12.57 -2.72 15.27
CA ASP A 94 -13.70 -1.82 15.07
C ASP A 94 -14.60 -2.37 13.96
N GLU A 95 -15.90 -2.23 14.15
CA GLU A 95 -16.92 -2.54 13.15
C GLU A 95 -17.48 -1.21 12.62
N SER A 96 -17.28 -0.96 11.34
CA SER A 96 -17.76 0.23 10.66
C SER A 96 -18.76 -0.16 9.56
N THR A 97 -19.43 0.82 8.96
CA THR A 97 -20.30 0.62 7.80
C THR A 97 -19.75 1.40 6.62
N ASP A 98 -19.75 0.76 5.45
CA ASP A 98 -19.36 1.43 4.20
C ASP A 98 -20.49 2.34 3.67
N VAL A 99 -20.22 3.02 2.56
CA VAL A 99 -21.19 3.92 1.91
C VAL A 99 -22.43 3.20 1.37
N ALA A 100 -22.38 1.87 1.21
CA ALA A 100 -23.50 1.03 0.82
C ALA A 100 -24.23 0.40 2.03
N GLY A 101 -23.79 0.69 3.26
CA GLY A 101 -24.35 0.16 4.50
C GLY A 101 -23.88 -1.27 4.83
N LEU A 102 -22.84 -1.78 4.16
CA LEU A 102 -22.25 -3.08 4.47
C LEU A 102 -21.29 -2.95 5.65
N ALA A 103 -21.38 -3.90 6.58
CA ALA A 103 -20.47 -3.95 7.72
C ALA A 103 -19.04 -4.26 7.24
N ILE A 104 -18.06 -3.53 7.76
CA ILE A 104 -16.63 -3.71 7.51
C ILE A 104 -15.93 -3.89 8.85
N LEU A 105 -15.11 -4.94 8.94
CA LEU A 105 -14.18 -5.15 10.04
C LEU A 105 -12.90 -4.38 9.76
N MET A 106 -12.56 -3.47 10.66
CA MET A 106 -11.27 -2.79 10.69
C MET A 106 -10.45 -3.28 11.88
N VAL A 107 -9.23 -3.74 11.61
CA VAL A 107 -8.31 -4.21 12.64
C VAL A 107 -7.05 -3.37 12.56
N ILE A 108 -6.76 -2.66 13.65
CA ILE A 108 -5.58 -1.84 13.78
C ILE A 108 -4.64 -2.50 14.79
N VAL A 109 -3.37 -2.59 14.46
CA VAL A 109 -2.35 -3.16 15.33
C VAL A 109 -1.40 -2.07 15.80
N ARG A 110 -1.00 -2.15 17.08
CA ARG A 110 0.08 -1.31 17.62
C ARG A 110 1.30 -2.18 17.89
N TYR A 111 2.47 -1.77 17.43
CA TYR A 111 3.68 -2.60 17.55
C TYR A 111 4.93 -1.72 17.69
N PRO A 112 5.99 -2.21 18.36
CA PRO A 112 7.26 -1.52 18.38
C PRO A 112 7.97 -1.73 17.04
N TYR A 113 8.50 -0.65 16.48
CA TYR A 113 9.34 -0.69 15.29
C TYR A 113 10.44 0.36 15.43
N LEU A 114 11.69 -0.09 15.32
CA LEU A 114 12.86 0.71 15.67
C LEU A 114 12.70 1.28 17.09
N ASP A 115 12.80 2.59 17.25
CA ASP A 115 12.79 3.29 18.54
C ASP A 115 11.41 3.87 18.91
N SER A 116 10.35 3.51 18.18
CA SER A 116 8.99 4.05 18.41
C SER A 116 7.88 2.99 18.30
N PHE A 117 6.71 3.32 18.83
CA PHE A 117 5.49 2.54 18.62
C PHE A 117 4.75 3.06 17.39
N HIS A 118 4.40 2.14 16.50
CA HIS A 118 3.62 2.40 15.30
C HIS A 118 2.21 1.83 15.46
N LYS A 119 1.26 2.43 14.75
CA LYS A 119 -0.15 2.02 14.72
C LYS A 119 -0.57 1.98 13.26
N ASP A 120 -0.87 0.80 12.76
CA ASP A 120 -1.18 0.59 11.34
C ASP A 120 -2.40 -0.32 11.15
N LEU A 121 -3.10 -0.11 10.04
CA LEU A 121 -4.21 -0.95 9.61
C LEU A 121 -3.68 -2.33 9.22
N LEU A 122 -4.04 -3.35 10.00
CA LEU A 122 -3.66 -4.73 9.73
C LEU A 122 -4.60 -5.37 8.70
N LEU A 123 -5.89 -5.07 8.83
CA LEU A 123 -6.96 -5.71 8.07
C LEU A 123 -8.15 -4.76 7.92
N CYS A 124 -8.72 -4.73 6.72
CA CYS A 124 -9.98 -4.06 6.41
C CYS A 124 -10.75 -4.95 5.43
N LYS A 125 -11.77 -5.67 5.92
CA LYS A 125 -12.54 -6.62 5.10
C LYS A 125 -14.03 -6.46 5.38
N PRO A 126 -14.90 -6.65 4.36
CA PRO A 126 -16.33 -6.71 4.59
C PRO A 126 -16.66 -7.90 5.50
N LEU A 127 -17.61 -7.70 6.39
CA LEU A 127 -18.18 -8.76 7.20
C LEU A 127 -19.40 -9.38 6.49
N PRO A 128 -19.67 -10.67 6.72
CA PRO A 128 -20.96 -11.26 6.37
C PRO A 128 -22.09 -10.49 7.06
N THR A 129 -23.30 -10.55 6.50
CA THR A 129 -24.50 -9.83 7.01
C THR A 129 -24.86 -10.17 8.47
N ILE A 130 -24.32 -11.27 9.00
CA ILE A 130 -24.46 -11.67 10.41
C ILE A 130 -23.14 -11.39 11.13
N THR A 131 -23.07 -10.27 11.83
CA THR A 131 -21.88 -9.84 12.58
C THR A 131 -21.86 -10.51 13.96
N THR A 132 -21.40 -11.76 14.02
CA THR A 132 -21.14 -12.44 15.29
C THR A 132 -19.65 -12.35 15.66
N SER A 133 -19.36 -12.39 16.95
CA SER A 133 -17.99 -12.48 17.46
C SER A 133 -17.23 -13.69 16.88
N THR A 134 -17.94 -14.79 16.59
CA THR A 134 -17.38 -15.99 15.96
C THR A 134 -16.88 -15.73 14.55
N GLU A 135 -17.63 -14.99 13.72
CA GLU A 135 -17.22 -14.64 12.36
C GLU A 135 -16.01 -13.70 12.36
N ILE A 136 -15.98 -12.72 13.27
CA ILE A 136 -14.84 -11.82 13.45
C ILE A 136 -13.59 -12.62 13.86
N PHE A 137 -13.72 -13.52 14.84
CA PHE A 137 -12.62 -14.35 15.30
C PHE A 137 -12.10 -15.26 14.18
N LYS A 138 -13.00 -15.90 13.42
CA LYS A 138 -12.63 -16.77 12.30
C LYS A 138 -11.84 -16.01 11.23
N LEU A 139 -12.29 -14.81 10.85
CA LEU A 139 -11.61 -13.98 9.86
C LEU A 139 -10.20 -13.57 10.32
N LEU A 140 -10.06 -13.23 11.62
CA LEU A 140 -8.76 -12.96 12.23
C LEU A 140 -7.87 -14.20 12.28
N ASP A 141 -8.41 -15.36 12.67
CA ASP A 141 -7.67 -16.62 12.77
C ASP A 141 -7.16 -17.07 11.40
N GLU A 142 -8.00 -16.99 10.36
CA GLU A 142 -7.61 -17.24 8.97
C GLU A 142 -6.48 -16.30 8.54
N PHE A 143 -6.61 -14.99 8.82
CA PHE A 143 -5.54 -14.03 8.51
C PHE A 143 -4.24 -14.35 9.26
N PHE A 144 -4.33 -14.73 10.53
CA PHE A 144 -3.16 -15.08 11.35
C PHE A 144 -2.49 -16.35 10.83
N ALA A 145 -3.27 -17.36 10.46
CA ALA A 145 -2.78 -18.61 9.89
C ALA A 145 -2.10 -18.38 8.52
N GLU A 146 -2.77 -17.67 7.60
CA GLU A 146 -2.25 -17.32 6.26
C GLU A 146 -0.90 -16.59 6.36
N ASN A 147 -0.79 -15.69 7.33
CA ASN A 147 0.41 -14.87 7.50
C ASN A 147 1.38 -15.45 8.51
N SER A 148 1.15 -16.65 9.07
CA SER A 148 1.98 -17.29 10.12
C SER A 148 2.24 -16.40 11.35
N ILE A 149 1.22 -15.68 11.80
CA ILE A 149 1.25 -14.86 13.01
C ILE A 149 0.75 -15.73 14.17
N LEU A 150 1.53 -15.79 15.26
CA LEU A 150 1.14 -16.59 16.41
C LEU A 150 0.23 -15.79 17.35
N TRP A 151 -0.91 -16.37 17.73
CA TRP A 151 -1.83 -15.77 18.71
C TRP A 151 -1.17 -15.42 20.05
N VAL A 152 -0.15 -16.17 20.47
CA VAL A 152 0.61 -15.88 21.69
C VAL A 152 1.27 -14.49 21.67
N ASN A 153 1.51 -13.92 20.49
CA ASN A 153 2.03 -12.57 20.34
C ASN A 153 0.97 -11.48 20.53
N CYS A 154 -0.30 -11.82 20.33
CA CYS A 154 -1.41 -10.91 20.54
C CYS A 154 -1.66 -10.76 22.05
N VAL A 155 -1.57 -9.54 22.56
CA VAL A 155 -1.85 -9.23 23.97
C VAL A 155 -3.21 -8.56 24.11
N VAL A 156 -3.92 -8.89 25.18
CA VAL A 156 -5.17 -8.22 25.56
C VAL A 156 -4.79 -6.91 26.27
N VAL A 157 -5.44 -5.80 25.89
CA VAL A 157 -5.31 -4.49 26.54
C VAL A 157 -6.57 -4.21 27.34
#